data_AF-A0AA90NXN1-F1
#
_entry.id   AF-A0AA90NXN1-F1
#
_cell.length_a   1.000
_cell.length_b   1.000
_cell.length_c   1.000
_cell.angle_alpha   90.00
_cell.angle_beta   90.00
_cell.angle_gamma   90.00
#
_symmetry.space_group_name_H-M   'P 1'
#
loop_
_entity.id
_entity.type
_entity.pdbx_description
1 polymer ?
#
loop_
_entity_poly.entity_id
_entity_poly.type
_entity_poly.pdbx_seq_one_letter_code
_entity_poly.pdbx_strand_id
1 'polypeptide(L)' 'ARQGKIVTAAGVSSGIDMALQLIAWEWGEDISKSVQLLLEYDPMPPFDSGSPKKAPAPLVEQLRVMLQELAKQEPEL' A
#
# COMPACT_ATOMS: atom_id res chain seq x y z
N ALA A 1 -7.41 2.73 6.25
CA ALA A 1 -8.52 2.94 7.20
C ALA A 1 -9.31 4.17 6.80
N ARG A 2 -10.61 4.26 7.12
CA ARG A 2 -11.44 5.45 6.84
C ARG A 2 -11.90 6.11 8.14
N GLN A 3 -11.66 7.40 8.27
CA GLN A 3 -12.14 8.25 9.35
C GLN A 3 -12.87 9.46 8.75
N GLY A 4 -14.21 9.38 8.68
CA GLY A 4 -15.02 10.40 8.03
C GLY A 4 -14.64 10.56 6.55
N LYS A 5 -14.08 11.73 6.22
CA LYS A 5 -13.61 12.09 4.87
C LYS A 5 -12.15 11.71 4.60
N ILE A 6 -11.42 11.25 5.61
CA ILE A 6 -10.01 10.88 5.48
C ILE A 6 -9.91 9.38 5.26
N VAL A 7 -9.16 8.97 4.24
CA VAL A 7 -8.84 7.57 3.98
C VAL A 7 -7.32 7.44 3.89
N THR A 8 -6.77 6.48 4.63
CA THR A 8 -5.34 6.18 4.69
C THR A 8 -5.05 4.77 4.21
N ALA A 9 -3.89 4.58 3.58
CA ALA A 9 -3.39 3.28 3.14
C ALA A 9 -2.09 2.94 3.90
N ALA A 10 -1.81 1.65 4.11
CA ALA A 10 -0.69 1.21 4.95
C ALA A 10 0.68 1.23 4.24
N GLY A 11 0.67 1.29 2.90
CA GLY A 11 1.86 1.32 2.05
C GLY A 11 1.50 1.62 0.60
N VAL A 12 2.51 1.68 -0.27
CA VAL A 12 2.40 2.12 -1.67
C VAL A 12 1.31 1.35 -2.42
N SER A 13 1.42 0.02 -2.48
CA SER A 13 0.50 -0.83 -3.23
C SER A 13 -0.94 -0.76 -2.69
N SER A 14 -1.11 -0.69 -1.37
CA SER A 14 -2.44 -0.55 -0.75
C SER A 14 -3.12 0.79 -1.06
N GLY A 15 -2.37 1.78 -1.59
CA GLY A 15 -2.95 3.01 -2.11
C GLY A 15 -3.79 2.78 -3.37
N ILE A 16 -3.43 1.77 -4.18
CA ILE A 16 -4.22 1.39 -5.37
C ILE A 16 -5.52 0.74 -4.93
N ASP A 17 -5.47 -0.22 -3.99
CA ASP A 17 -6.66 -0.83 -3.39
C ASP A 17 -7.60 0.23 -2.79
N MET A 18 -7.02 1.20 -2.07
CA MET A 18 -7.75 2.31 -1.47
C MET A 18 -8.43 3.18 -2.54
N ALA A 19 -7.75 3.49 -3.64
CA ALA A 19 -8.32 4.29 -4.73
C ALA A 19 -9.49 3.58 -5.41
N LEU A 20 -9.37 2.28 -5.69
CA LEU A 20 -10.47 1.48 -6.23
C LEU A 20 -11.67 1.44 -5.26
N GLN A 21 -11.40 1.32 -3.96
CA GLN A 21 -12.46 1.34 -2.94
C GLN A 21 -13.14 2.72 -2.84
N LEU A 22 -12.38 3.81 -2.94
CA LEU A 22 -12.91 5.18 -3.02
C LEU A 22 -13.82 5.33 -4.26
N ILE A 23 -13.38 4.83 -5.41
CA ILE A 23 -14.19 4.88 -6.63
C ILE A 23 -15.51 4.13 -6.45
N ALA A 24 -15.47 2.96 -5.81
CA ALA A 24 -16.68 2.18 -5.54
C ALA A 24 -17.66 2.92 -4.61
N TRP A 25 -17.16 3.68 -3.63
CA TRP A 25 -18.01 4.45 -2.72
C TRP A 25 -18.66 5.66 -3.40
N GLU A 26 -17.95 6.35 -4.29
CA GLU A 26 -18.43 7.59 -4.90
C GLU A 26 -19.20 7.37 -6.21
N TRP A 27 -18.83 6.34 -6.99
CA TRP A 27 -19.40 6.08 -8.33
C TRP A 27 -19.97 4.66 -8.50
N GLY A 28 -19.90 3.83 -7.47
CA GLY A 28 -20.44 2.46 -7.50
C GLY A 28 -19.45 1.40 -7.97
N GLU A 29 -19.76 0.15 -7.66
CA GLU A 29 -18.85 -0.99 -7.87
C GLU A 29 -18.51 -1.24 -9.34
N ASP A 30 -19.47 -1.09 -10.27
CA ASP A 30 -19.25 -1.41 -11.67
C ASP A 30 -18.23 -0.47 -12.33
N ILE A 31 -18.24 0.81 -11.92
CA ILE A 31 -17.23 1.79 -12.37
C ILE A 31 -15.86 1.43 -11.77
N SER A 32 -15.81 1.07 -10.49
CA SER A 32 -14.56 0.63 -9.87
C SER A 32 -13.97 -0.62 -10.54
N LYS A 33 -14.80 -1.64 -10.83
CA LYS A 33 -14.38 -2.85 -11.56
C LYS A 33 -13.91 -2.55 -12.98
N SER A 34 -14.57 -1.61 -13.66
CA SER A 34 -14.13 -1.16 -15.00
C SER A 34 -12.76 -0.46 -14.94
N VAL A 35 -12.51 0.36 -13.91
CA VAL A 35 -11.20 0.99 -13.70
C VAL A 35 -10.14 -0.05 -13.34
N GLN A 36 -10.47 -1.01 -12.49
CA GLN A 36 -9.56 -2.11 -12.16
C GLN A 36 -9.14 -2.89 -13.42
N LEU A 37 -10.10 -3.20 -14.30
CA LEU A 37 -9.85 -3.88 -15.58
C LEU A 37 -9.02 -3.01 -16.54
N LEU A 38 -9.35 -1.72 -16.66
CA LEU A 38 -8.62 -0.76 -17.50
C LEU A 38 -7.14 -0.68 -17.14
N LEU A 39 -6.82 -0.76 -15.85
CA LEU A 39 -5.45 -0.71 -15.34
C LEU A 39 -4.75 -2.08 -15.34
N GLU A 40 -5.46 -3.14 -15.72
CA GLU A 40 -5.01 -4.53 -15.56
C GLU A 40 -4.48 -4.79 -14.14
N TYR A 41 -5.18 -4.24 -13.13
CA TYR A 41 -4.77 -4.35 -11.74
C TYR A 41 -5.12 -5.73 -11.16
N ASP A 42 -4.26 -6.71 -11.47
CA ASP A 42 -4.26 -8.09 -10.99
C ASP A 42 -2.91 -8.42 -10.32
N PRO A 43 -2.66 -7.92 -9.09
CA PRO A 43 -1.36 -8.06 -8.47
C PRO A 43 -1.04 -9.52 -8.10
N MET A 44 0.01 -10.08 -8.71
CA MET A 44 0.60 -11.37 -8.35
C MET A 44 2.04 -11.17 -7.81
N PRO A 45 2.22 -10.78 -6.53
CA PRO A 45 3.54 -10.58 -5.98
C PRO A 45 4.33 -11.89 -5.97
N PRO A 46 5.59 -11.91 -6.45
CA PRO A 46 6.41 -13.13 -6.50
C PRO A 46 6.90 -13.61 -5.13
N PHE A 47 6.76 -12.78 -4.08
CA PHE A 47 7.21 -13.07 -2.73
C PHE A 47 6.14 -12.70 -1.70
N ASP A 48 5.94 -13.52 -0.66
CA ASP A 48 4.99 -13.26 0.43
C ASP A 48 5.61 -12.44 1.58
N SER A 49 6.33 -11.36 1.26
CA SER A 49 7.03 -10.51 2.23
C SER A 49 6.48 -9.09 2.33
N GLY A 50 5.30 -8.82 1.74
CA GLY A 50 4.67 -7.49 1.71
C GLY A 50 4.12 -6.99 3.05
N SER A 51 4.29 -7.74 4.15
CA SER A 51 3.87 -7.33 5.50
C SER A 51 4.86 -7.86 6.54
N PRO A 52 5.18 -7.08 7.60
CA PRO A 52 6.02 -7.55 8.71
C PRO A 52 5.47 -8.79 9.41
N LYS A 53 4.17 -9.08 9.30
CA LYS A 53 3.54 -10.28 9.87
C LYS A 53 3.81 -11.55 9.07
N LYS A 54 4.22 -11.41 7.81
CA LYS A 54 4.45 -12.52 6.88
C LYS A 54 5.93 -12.73 6.56
N ALA A 55 6.69 -11.63 6.51
CA ALA A 55 8.12 -11.67 6.22
C ALA A 55 8.91 -12.39 7.34
N PRO A 56 10.04 -13.05 7.01
CA PRO A 56 10.94 -13.62 8.01
C PRO A 56 11.42 -12.57 9.01
N ALA A 57 11.45 -12.90 10.31
CA ALA A 57 11.86 -11.95 11.35
C ALA A 57 13.24 -11.31 11.11
N PRO A 58 14.28 -12.04 10.67
CA PRO A 58 15.57 -11.42 10.37
C PRO A 58 15.49 -10.36 9.27
N LEU A 59 14.67 -10.58 8.23
CA LEU A 59 14.47 -9.62 7.15
C LEU A 59 13.77 -8.35 7.66
N VAL A 60 12.78 -8.51 8.54
CA VAL A 60 12.07 -7.37 9.16
C VAL A 60 13.03 -6.53 10.01
N GLU A 61 13.87 -7.17 10.82
CA GLU A 61 14.82 -6.41 11.66
C GLU A 61 15.91 -5.72 10.83
N GLN A 62 16.43 -6.37 9.78
CA GLN A 62 17.37 -5.74 8.84
C GLN A 62 16.77 -4.49 8.20
N LEU A 63 15.51 -4.58 7.73
CA LEU A 63 14.81 -3.45 7.15
C LEU A 63 14.61 -2.31 8.16
N ARG A 64 14.27 -2.62 9.42
CA ARG A 64 14.11 -1.60 10.47
C ARG A 64 15.40 -0.84 10.74
N VAL A 65 16.53 -1.53 10.83
CA VAL A 65 17.85 -0.87 11.00
C VAL A 65 18.14 0.05 9.82
N MET A 66 17.93 -0.45 8.59
CA MET A 66 18.15 0.36 7.38
C MET A 66 17.30 1.64 7.37
N LEU A 67 16.02 1.54 7.71
CA LEU A 67 15.12 2.70 7.77
C LEU A 67 15.51 3.70 8.87
N GLN A 68 16.01 3.24 10.01
CA GLN A 68 16.51 4.11 11.08
C GLN A 68 17.75 4.88 10.63
N GLU A 69 18.67 4.26 9.91
CA GLU A 69 19.85 4.94 9.36
C GLU A 69 19.46 5.98 8.29
N LEU A 70 18.50 5.66 7.41
CA LEU A 70 17.97 6.61 6.44
C LEU A 70 17.29 7.80 7.13
N ALA A 71 16.51 7.58 8.19
CA ALA A 71 15.82 8.66 8.91
C ALA A 71 16.75 9.60 9.68
N LYS A 72 17.97 9.16 10.01
CA LYS A 72 19.01 10.02 10.65
C LYS A 72 19.68 10.96 9.66
N GLN A 73 19.57 10.68 8.35
CA GLN A 73 20.00 11.59 7.32
C GLN A 73 18.91 12.66 7.21
N GLU A 74 19.08 13.79 7.90
CA GLU A 74 18.22 14.94 7.68
C GLU A 74 18.30 15.31 6.19
N PRO A 75 17.17 15.53 5.51
CA PRO A 75 17.22 16.05 4.16
C PRO A 75 17.83 17.45 4.24
N GLU A 76 18.99 17.66 3.59
CA GLU A 76 19.42 19.01 3.22
C GLU A 76 18.33 19.59 2.31
N LEU A 77 17.46 20.42 2.89
CA LEU A 77 16.43 21.21 2.20
C LEU A 77 16.76 22.70 2.35
#